data_AF-A0A834FVI3-F1
#
_entry.id   AF-A0A834FVI3-F1
#
_cell.length_a   1.000
_cell.length_b   1.000
_cell.length_c   1.000
_cell.angle_alpha   90.00
_cell.angle_beta   90.00
_cell.angle_gamma   90.00
#
_symmetry.space_group_name_H-M   'P 1'
#
loop_
_entity.id
_entity.type
_entity.pdbx_description
1 polymer ?
#
loop_
_entity_poly.entity_id
_entity_poly.type
_entity_poly.pdbx_seq_one_letter_code
_entity_poly.pdbx_strand_id
1 'polypeptide(L)'
;MNRYPKREVHNLARFISVMKFHPLSWRVTHPYMLVDRFEDVTPPERVHMNIKYNRNVTLYGYLRGCYLKKGTKVHIAGVGDYNLAGITSLADPCPLPSAAKKKGLRD
;
A
#
# COMPACT_ATOMS: atom_id res chain seq x y z
N MET A 1 -24.81 -15.80 13.79
CA MET A 1 -23.92 -15.22 12.74
C MET A 1 -23.17 -16.37 12.09
N ASN A 2 -23.58 -16.76 10.89
CA ASN A 2 -23.13 -17.98 10.22
C ASN A 2 -21.68 -17.80 9.75
N ARG A 3 -20.73 -18.50 10.39
CA ARG A 3 -19.31 -18.52 9.98
C ARG A 3 -19.04 -19.80 9.19
N TYR A 4 -18.15 -19.72 8.19
CA TYR A 4 -17.74 -20.88 7.39
C TYR A 4 -17.19 -22.03 8.26
N PRO A 5 -17.30 -23.29 7.82
CA PRO A 5 -16.78 -24.44 8.56
C PRO A 5 -15.29 -24.30 8.86
N LYS A 6 -14.91 -24.35 10.15
CA LYS A 6 -13.53 -24.09 10.59
C LYS A 6 -12.49 -24.99 9.90
N ARG A 7 -12.83 -26.26 9.67
CA ARG A 7 -11.92 -27.23 9.02
C ARG A 7 -11.65 -26.85 7.57
N GLU A 8 -12.66 -26.42 6.83
CA GLU A 8 -12.52 -26.01 5.43
C GLU A 8 -11.69 -24.73 5.31
N VAL A 9 -11.98 -23.74 6.16
CA VAL A 9 -11.19 -22.50 6.23
C VAL A 9 -9.72 -22.79 6.60
N HIS A 10 -9.48 -23.68 7.55
CA HIS A 10 -8.12 -24.08 7.93
C HIS A 10 -7.38 -24.76 6.78
N ASN A 11 -8.03 -25.66 6.05
CA ASN A 11 -7.45 -26.32 4.89
C ASN A 11 -7.13 -25.32 3.77
N LEU A 12 -8.07 -24.42 3.45
CA LEU A 12 -7.85 -23.36 2.47
C LEU A 12 -6.67 -22.45 2.85
N ALA A 13 -6.60 -22.02 4.11
CA ALA A 13 -5.50 -21.19 4.60
C ALA A 13 -4.16 -21.91 4.46
N ARG A 14 -4.09 -23.22 4.74
CA ARG A 14 -2.87 -24.02 4.53
C ARG A 14 -2.44 -23.99 3.07
N PHE A 15 -3.36 -24.19 2.12
CA PHE A 15 -3.03 -24.11 0.69
C PHE A 15 -2.50 -22.74 0.27
N ILE A 16 -3.14 -21.65 0.70
CA ILE A 16 -2.71 -20.28 0.35
C ILE A 16 -1.34 -19.97 0.97
N SER A 17 -1.08 -20.44 2.20
CA SER A 17 0.15 -20.11 2.96
C SER A 17 1.44 -20.65 2.35
N VAL A 18 1.36 -21.72 1.55
CA VAL A 18 2.53 -22.37 0.92
C VAL A 18 2.65 -22.07 -0.58
N MET A 19 1.81 -21.17 -1.12
CA MET A 19 1.86 -20.79 -2.53
C MET A 19 3.20 -20.15 -2.88
N LYS A 20 3.77 -20.58 -4.01
CA LYS A 20 4.94 -19.94 -4.63
C LYS A 20 4.48 -19.02 -5.74
N PHE A 21 4.95 -17.78 -5.74
CA PHE A 21 4.59 -16.79 -6.74
C PHE A 21 5.61 -16.76 -7.87
N HIS A 22 5.12 -16.72 -9.10
CA HIS A 22 5.96 -16.50 -10.27
C HIS A 22 6.18 -14.99 -10.45
N PRO A 23 7.43 -14.51 -10.53
CA PRO A 23 7.70 -13.09 -10.71
C PRO A 23 7.29 -12.66 -12.13
N LEU A 24 6.27 -11.82 -12.23
CA LEU A 24 5.85 -11.24 -13.50
C LEU A 24 6.76 -10.07 -13.87
N SER A 25 7.24 -10.04 -15.12
CA SER A 25 8.18 -9.01 -15.61
C SER A 25 7.73 -7.59 -15.26
N TRP A 26 6.47 -7.25 -15.53
CA TRP A 26 5.89 -5.94 -15.21
C TRP A 26 6.00 -5.60 -13.71
N ARG A 27 5.63 -6.54 -12.83
CA ARG A 27 5.63 -6.32 -11.38
C ARG A 27 7.04 -6.20 -10.80
N VAL A 28 8.05 -6.78 -11.43
CA VAL A 28 9.45 -6.66 -10.98
C VAL A 28 10.06 -5.33 -11.46
N THR A 29 9.65 -4.85 -12.62
CA THR A 29 10.26 -3.67 -13.27
C THR A 29 9.58 -2.35 -12.91
N HIS A 30 8.35 -2.37 -12.41
CA HIS A 30 7.57 -1.15 -12.13
C HIS A 30 7.24 -1.04 -10.63
N PRO A 31 7.40 0.15 -10.02
CA PRO A 31 6.94 0.38 -8.66
C PRO A 31 5.40 0.49 -8.68
N TYR A 32 4.73 -0.19 -7.76
CA TYR A 32 3.27 -0.10 -7.62
C TYR A 32 2.85 -0.23 -6.17
N MET A 33 1.69 0.32 -5.85
CA MET A 33 1.12 0.28 -4.51
C MET A 33 -0.36 -0.05 -4.63
N LEU A 34 -0.85 -0.89 -3.73
CA LEU A 34 -2.28 -1.00 -3.47
C LEU A 34 -2.56 -0.09 -2.27
N VAL A 35 -3.42 0.91 -2.46
CA VAL A 35 -3.77 1.87 -1.42
C VAL A 35 -4.73 1.20 -0.43
N ASP A 36 -4.36 1.18 0.84
CA ASP A 36 -5.20 0.67 1.94
C ASP A 36 -5.94 1.80 2.66
N ARG A 37 -5.40 3.03 2.61
CA ARG A 37 -5.96 4.23 3.24
C ARG A 37 -5.59 5.48 2.45
N PHE A 38 -6.50 6.43 2.35
CA PHE A 38 -6.24 7.74 1.76
C PHE A 38 -6.78 8.87 2.64
N GLU A 39 -6.18 10.04 2.55
CA GLU A 39 -6.59 11.24 3.28
C GLU A 39 -6.60 12.46 2.34
N ASP A 40 -7.70 13.22 2.34
CA ASP A 40 -7.73 14.55 1.73
C ASP A 40 -7.07 15.54 2.71
N VAL A 41 -5.93 16.09 2.30
CA VAL A 41 -5.14 17.07 3.07
C VAL A 41 -5.32 18.49 2.53
N THR A 42 -6.37 18.73 1.74
CA THR A 42 -6.74 20.06 1.25
C THR A 42 -7.27 20.92 2.39
N PRO A 43 -6.81 22.19 2.54
CA PRO A 43 -7.38 23.11 3.53
C PRO A 43 -8.90 23.25 3.36
N PRO A 44 -9.70 23.06 4.44
CA PRO A 44 -11.15 23.09 4.36
C PRO A 44 -11.69 24.38 3.74
N GLU A 45 -11.04 25.52 3.98
CA GLU A 45 -11.46 26.82 3.47
C GLU A 45 -11.48 26.83 1.93
N ARG A 46 -10.50 26.19 1.27
CA ARG A 46 -10.45 26.11 -0.20
C ARG A 46 -11.59 25.28 -0.76
N VAL A 47 -11.98 24.23 -0.02
CA VAL A 47 -13.08 23.34 -0.38
C VAL A 47 -14.44 24.05 -0.24
N HIS A 48 -14.62 24.82 0.83
CA HIS A 48 -15.84 25.60 1.05
C HIS A 48 -16.03 26.69 0.00
N MET A 49 -14.95 27.35 -0.42
CA MET A 49 -15.00 28.36 -1.49
C MET A 49 -15.31 27.76 -2.86
N ASN A 50 -14.78 26.56 -3.16
CA ASN A 50 -15.05 25.88 -4.41
C ASN A 50 -15.02 24.35 -4.22
N ILE A 51 -16.19 23.73 -4.28
CA ILE A 51 -16.34 22.27 -4.13
C ILE A 51 -15.55 21.50 -5.20
N LYS A 52 -15.37 22.09 -6.40
CA LYS A 52 -14.61 21.51 -7.53
C LYS A 52 -13.11 21.82 -7.48
N TYR A 53 -12.60 22.36 -6.38
CA TYR A 53 -11.17 22.63 -6.21
C TYR A 53 -10.34 21.34 -6.28
N ASN A 54 -9.17 21.42 -6.91
CA ASN A 54 -8.24 20.29 -7.00
C ASN A 54 -7.76 19.88 -5.60
N ARG A 55 -7.99 18.61 -5.25
CA ARG A 55 -7.64 18.10 -3.92
C ARG A 55 -6.18 17.67 -3.85
N ASN A 56 -5.58 17.92 -2.70
CA ASN A 56 -4.31 17.33 -2.34
C ASN A 56 -4.59 16.09 -1.48
N VAL A 57 -4.11 14.93 -1.91
CA VAL A 57 -4.44 13.64 -1.28
C VAL A 57 -3.15 12.94 -0.89
N THR A 58 -3.12 12.38 0.32
CA THR A 58 -2.07 11.46 0.75
C THR A 58 -2.58 10.03 0.65
N LEU A 59 -1.80 9.16 0.00
CA LEU A 59 -2.11 7.74 -0.18
C LEU A 59 -1.17 6.90 0.67
N TYR A 60 -1.73 5.93 1.39
CA TYR A 60 -1.00 5.01 2.25
C TYR A 60 -1.12 3.59 1.71
N GLY A 61 -0.03 2.83 1.86
CA GLY A 61 0.02 1.43 1.49
C GLY A 61 1.46 0.93 1.43
N TYR A 62 1.58 -0.37 1.18
CA TYR A 62 2.89 -1.00 0.98
C TYR A 62 3.37 -0.80 -0.46
N LEU A 63 4.57 -0.24 -0.61
CA LEU A 63 5.25 -0.20 -1.90
C LEU A 63 5.66 -1.63 -2.30
N ARG A 64 5.33 -2.02 -3.55
CA ARG A 64 5.64 -3.31 -4.16
C ARG A 64 6.39 -3.12 -5.48
N GLY A 65 7.04 -4.18 -5.93
CA GLY A 65 7.85 -4.16 -7.15
C GLY A 65 9.24 -3.60 -6.90
N CYS A 66 9.67 -2.62 -7.70
CA CYS A 66 10.96 -1.97 -7.55
C CYS A 66 10.87 -0.66 -6.74
N TYR A 67 12.00 0.01 -6.53
CA TYR A 67 12.06 1.26 -5.78
C TYR A 67 11.37 2.41 -6.52
N LEU A 68 10.54 3.15 -5.78
CA LEU A 68 9.92 4.38 -6.29
C LEU A 68 10.90 5.55 -6.17
N LYS A 69 11.30 6.14 -7.30
CA LYS A 69 12.21 7.28 -7.33
C LYS A 69 11.44 8.60 -7.12
N LYS A 70 12.07 9.56 -6.45
CA LYS A 70 11.54 10.92 -6.34
C LYS A 70 11.41 11.54 -7.74
N GLY A 71 10.29 12.21 -8.00
CA GLY A 71 10.01 12.85 -9.29
C GLY A 71 9.42 11.92 -10.35
N THR A 72 9.23 10.63 -10.06
CA THR A 72 8.50 9.71 -10.95
C THR A 72 7.02 10.09 -11.03
N LYS A 73 6.47 10.13 -12.25
CA LYS A 73 5.02 10.24 -12.48
C LYS A 73 4.33 8.95 -12.08
N VAL A 74 3.14 9.07 -11.50
CA VAL A 74 2.31 7.95 -11.09
C VAL A 74 0.98 7.96 -11.83
N HIS A 75 0.54 6.77 -12.23
CA HIS A 75 -0.80 6.57 -12.76
C HIS A 75 -1.69 6.01 -11.65
N ILE A 76 -2.79 6.71 -11.36
CA ILE A 76 -3.84 6.22 -10.47
C ILE A 76 -4.92 5.60 -11.36
N ALA A 77 -5.07 4.28 -11.28
CA ALA A 77 -6.01 3.53 -12.10
C ALA A 77 -7.45 4.06 -11.93
N GLY A 78 -8.08 4.43 -13.04
CA GLY A 78 -9.44 4.99 -13.06
C GLY A 78 -9.52 6.49 -12.75
N VAL A 79 -8.38 7.16 -12.48
CA VAL A 79 -8.35 8.60 -12.16
C VAL A 79 -7.48 9.37 -13.14
N GLY A 80 -6.23 8.95 -13.36
CA GLY A 80 -5.32 9.60 -14.31
C GLY A 80 -3.85 9.64 -13.88
N ASP A 81 -3.06 10.41 -14.62
CA ASP A 81 -1.62 10.58 -14.40
C ASP A 81 -1.31 11.82 -13.56
N TYR A 82 -0.45 11.66 -12.55
CA TYR A 82 -0.11 12.70 -11.58
C TYR A 82 1.39 12.75 -11.30
N ASN A 83 1.89 13.93 -10.94
CA ASN A 83 3.22 14.09 -10.37
C ASN A 83 3.16 13.84 -8.86
N LEU A 84 4.16 13.15 -8.31
CA LEU A 84 4.27 12.98 -6.85
C LEU A 84 4.76 14.28 -6.19
N ALA A 85 3.99 14.79 -5.23
CA ALA A 85 4.41 15.92 -4.39
C ALA A 85 5.51 15.52 -3.38
N GLY A 86 5.43 14.29 -2.84
CA GLY A 86 6.38 13.77 -1.87
C GLY A 86 6.18 12.27 -1.63
N ILE A 87 7.17 11.64 -1.01
CA ILE A 87 7.14 10.23 -0.57
C ILE A 87 7.75 10.19 0.83
N THR A 88 7.11 9.50 1.75
CA THR A 88 7.61 9.31 3.12
C THR A 88 7.47 7.84 3.49
N SER A 89 8.55 7.23 3.98
CA SER A 89 8.51 5.86 4.51
C SER A 89 7.99 5.88 5.95
N LEU A 90 7.12 4.94 6.29
CA LEU A 90 6.57 4.78 7.63
C LEU A 90 6.99 3.43 8.22
N ALA A 91 6.91 3.32 9.55
CA ALA A 91 7.09 2.03 10.21
C ALA A 91 6.00 1.05 9.76
N ASP A 92 6.38 -0.21 9.54
CA ASP A 92 5.45 -1.27 9.18
C ASP A 92 4.43 -1.49 10.32
N PRO A 93 3.12 -1.26 10.10
CA PRO A 93 2.10 -1.46 11.13
C PRO A 93 1.84 -2.94 11.44
N CYS A 94 2.25 -3.85 10.55
CA CYS A 94 2.09 -5.30 10.71
C CYS A 94 3.41 -6.03 10.45
N PRO A 95 4.44 -5.82 11.30
CA PRO A 95 5.74 -6.42 11.10
C PRO A 95 5.66 -7.95 11.23
N LEU A 96 6.41 -8.64 10.38
CA LEU A 96 6.54 -10.10 10.49
C LEU A 96 7.12 -10.49 11.86
N PRO A 97 6.70 -11.61 12.48
CA PRO A 97 7.26 -12.07 13.75
C PRO A 97 8.79 -12.26 13.72
N SER A 98 9.35 -12.60 12.56
CA SER A 98 10.79 -12.70 12.33
C SER A 98 11.50 -11.34 12.36
N ALA A 99 10.81 -10.25 11.99
CA ALA A 99 11.36 -8.89 12.06
C ALA A 99 11.46 -8.38 13.50
N ALA A 100 10.55 -8.80 14.39
CA ALA A 100 10.59 -8.45 15.81
C ALA A 100 11.82 -9.04 16.54
N LYS A 101 12.31 -10.21 16.15
CA LYS A 101 13.51 -10.85 16.75
C LYS A 101 14.82 -10.12 16.45
N LYS A 102 14.88 -9.25 15.43
CA LYS A 102 16.10 -8.47 15.11
C LYS A 102 16.30 -7.23 15.98
N LYS A 103 15.36 -6.89 16.87
CA LYS A 103 15.46 -5.76 17.80
C LYS A 103 16.14 -6.10 19.15
N GLY A 104 16.76 -7.27 19.29
CA GLY A 104 17.63 -7.59 20.41
C GLY A 104 19.01 -7.98 19.89
N LEU A 105 20.07 -7.33 20.39
CA LEU A 105 21.50 -7.42 20.03
C LEU A 105 21.97 -6.39 19.01
N ARG A 106 22.02 -5.13 19.45
CA ARG A 106 23.12 -4.16 19.29
C ARG A 106 22.68 -2.82 19.89
N ASP A 107 22.76 -2.75 21.22
CA ASP A 107 23.59 -1.72 21.84
C ASP A 107 25.02 -2.27 21.89
#